data_AF-A0AA35U8M6-F1
#
_entry.id   AF-A0AA35U8M6-F1
#
_cell.length_a   1.000
_cell.length_b   1.000
_cell.length_c   1.000
_cell.angle_alpha   90.00
_cell.angle_beta   90.00
_cell.angle_gamma   90.00
#
_symmetry.space_group_name_H-M   'P 1'
#
loop_
_entity.id
_entity.type
_entity.pdbx_description
1 polymer ?
#
loop_
_entity_poly.entity_id
_entity_poly.type
_entity_poly.pdbx_seq_one_letter_code
_entity_poly.pdbx_strand_id
1 'polypeptide(L)'
;MAPRCATAQLGLVLVLFFLTKVLLTASIIVLVTEVAKRSDKFGGLIAALPLTTFLIVFWMYYEGASPEKISKHMTYTVFFVVPTLPMFLVFPYVIAKFGFYVAVSISLVLTALCIYLFNMLSEHAGFKIL
;
A
#
# COMPACT_ATOMS: atom_id res chain seq x y z
N MET A 1 -5.74 31.37 -33.48
CA MET A 1 -6.86 31.43 -32.52
C MET A 1 -7.39 30.02 -32.19
N ALA A 2 -6.52 29.07 -31.80
CA ALA A 2 -6.88 27.65 -31.59
C ALA A 2 -6.24 26.92 -30.36
N PRO A 3 -5.88 27.55 -29.22
CA PRO A 3 -5.29 26.78 -28.10
C PRO A 3 -6.28 26.33 -27.00
N ARG A 4 -7.49 26.90 -26.90
CA ARG A 4 -8.38 26.65 -25.72
C ARG A 4 -9.04 25.27 -25.70
N CYS A 5 -9.29 24.65 -26.86
CA CYS A 5 -10.01 23.36 -26.94
C CYS A 5 -9.12 22.17 -26.52
N ALA A 6 -7.83 22.19 -26.90
CA ALA A 6 -6.87 21.13 -26.59
C ALA A 6 -6.56 21.05 -25.08
N THR A 7 -6.41 22.19 -24.40
CA THR A 7 -6.14 22.23 -22.96
C THR A 7 -7.34 21.74 -22.14
N ALA A 8 -8.57 22.04 -22.57
CA ALA A 8 -9.79 21.55 -21.92
C ALA A 8 -9.98 20.04 -22.12
N GLN A 9 -9.70 19.52 -23.33
CA GLN A 9 -9.72 18.07 -23.57
C GLN A 9 -8.65 17.34 -22.76
N LEU A 10 -7.43 17.86 -22.67
CA LEU A 10 -6.37 17.26 -21.84
C LEU A 10 -6.76 17.19 -20.37
N GLY A 11 -7.35 18.28 -19.85
CA GLY A 11 -7.87 18.34 -18.49
C GLY A 11 -8.96 17.29 -18.23
N LEU A 12 -9.91 17.13 -19.15
CA LEU A 12 -11.00 16.15 -19.02
C LEU A 12 -10.48 14.70 -19.02
N VAL A 13 -9.51 14.38 -19.88
CA VAL A 13 -8.90 13.04 -19.94
C VAL A 13 -8.13 12.73 -18.66
N LEU A 14 -7.37 13.69 -18.12
CA LEU A 14 -6.66 13.54 -16.86
C LEU A 14 -7.62 13.33 -15.68
N VAL A 15 -8.72 14.09 -15.63
CA VAL A 15 -9.75 13.93 -14.60
C VAL A 15 -10.39 12.54 -14.69
N LEU A 16 -10.78 12.09 -15.88
CA LEU A 16 -11.37 10.75 -16.06
C LEU A 16 -10.41 9.64 -15.61
N PHE A 17 -9.13 9.73 -16.00
CA PHE A 17 -8.09 8.78 -15.60
C PHE A 17 -7.92 8.72 -14.07
N PHE A 18 -7.82 9.88 -13.42
CA PHE A 18 -7.72 9.95 -11.96
C PHE A 18 -8.97 9.39 -11.26
N LEU A 19 -10.16 9.71 -11.76
CA LEU A 19 -11.41 9.17 -11.24
C LEU A 19 -11.47 7.64 -11.37
N THR A 20 -11.01 7.07 -12.49
CA THR A 20 -10.91 5.62 -12.66
C THR A 20 -9.98 5.00 -11.63
N LYS A 21 -8.82 5.60 -11.35
CA LYS A 21 -7.90 5.11 -10.29
C LYS A 21 -8.57 5.08 -8.93
N VAL A 22 -9.25 6.16 -8.57
CA VAL A 22 -9.92 6.30 -7.27
C VAL A 22 -11.06 5.29 -7.15
N LEU A 23 -11.93 5.20 -8.15
CA LEU A 23 -13.08 4.29 -8.15
C LEU A 23 -12.63 2.83 -8.08
N LEU A 24 -11.61 2.44 -8.84
CA LEU A 24 -11.08 1.07 -8.81
C LEU A 24 -10.49 0.73 -7.43
N THR A 25 -9.70 1.64 -6.87
CA THR A 25 -9.05 1.44 -5.57
C THR A 25 -10.08 1.36 -4.44
N ALA A 26 -11.06 2.27 -4.42
CA ALA A 26 -12.14 2.27 -3.44
C ALA A 26 -13.01 1.00 -3.56
N SER A 27 -13.31 0.57 -4.79
CA SER A 27 -14.09 -0.65 -5.03
C SER A 27 -13.39 -1.89 -4.45
N ILE A 28 -12.08 -2.01 -4.63
CA ILE A 28 -11.29 -3.10 -4.04
C ILE A 28 -11.38 -3.07 -2.51
N ILE A 29 -11.18 -1.91 -1.88
CA ILE A 29 -11.27 -1.78 -0.42
C ILE A 29 -12.66 -2.24 0.08
N VAL A 30 -13.74 -1.75 -0.55
CA VAL A 30 -15.10 -2.14 -0.20
C VAL A 30 -15.29 -3.65 -0.35
N LEU A 31 -14.89 -4.23 -1.48
CA LEU A 31 -15.00 -5.67 -1.72
C LEU A 31 -14.27 -6.49 -0.65
N VAL A 32 -13.03 -6.12 -0.29
CA VAL A 32 -12.27 -6.81 0.75
C VAL A 32 -12.98 -6.71 2.11
N THR A 33 -13.50 -5.54 2.47
CA THR A 33 -14.25 -5.37 3.73
C THR A 33 -15.55 -6.19 3.77
N GLU A 34 -16.27 -6.30 2.65
CA GLU A 34 -17.49 -7.11 2.57
C GLU A 34 -17.20 -8.61 2.65
N VAL A 35 -16.10 -9.08 2.05
CA VAL A 35 -15.67 -10.48 2.18
C VAL A 35 -15.26 -10.77 3.62
N ALA A 36 -14.53 -9.86 4.27
CA ALA A 36 -14.12 -10.03 5.66
C ALA A 36 -15.32 -10.13 6.62
N LYS A 37 -16.41 -9.38 6.38
CA LYS A 37 -17.66 -9.51 7.16
C LYS A 37 -18.32 -10.89 7.03
N ARG A 38 -18.14 -11.57 5.90
CA ARG A 38 -18.72 -12.91 5.64
C ARG A 38 -17.83 -14.04 6.15
N SER A 39 -16.51 -13.86 6.09
CA SER A 39 -15.54 -14.84 6.58
C SER A 39 -14.21 -14.18 6.92
N ASP A 40 -13.82 -14.27 8.19
CA ASP A 40 -12.53 -13.75 8.67
C ASP A 40 -11.34 -14.44 7.97
N LYS A 41 -11.45 -15.74 7.65
CA LYS A 41 -10.38 -16.49 6.98
C LYS A 41 -10.14 -15.98 5.55
N PHE A 42 -11.19 -15.84 4.75
CA PHE A 42 -11.07 -15.33 3.38
C PHE A 42 -10.77 -13.84 3.36
N GLY A 43 -11.33 -13.07 4.30
CA GLY A 43 -10.99 -11.66 4.49
C GLY A 43 -9.50 -11.46 4.79
N GLY A 44 -8.94 -12.23 5.72
CA GLY A 44 -7.52 -12.20 6.05
C GLY A 44 -6.62 -12.64 4.88
N LEU A 45 -7.00 -13.69 4.14
CA LEU A 45 -6.26 -14.14 2.96
C LEU A 45 -6.19 -13.04 1.89
N ILE A 46 -7.33 -12.44 1.55
CA ILE A 46 -7.39 -11.40 0.53
C ILE A 46 -6.67 -10.13 1.00
N ALA A 47 -6.81 -9.76 2.28
CA ALA A 47 -6.12 -8.61 2.86
C ALA A 47 -4.58 -8.78 2.88
N ALA A 48 -4.09 -10.02 2.97
CA ALA A 48 -2.66 -10.33 2.90
C ALA A 48 -2.11 -10.30 1.46
N LEU A 49 -2.96 -10.36 0.43
CA LEU A 49 -2.51 -10.26 -0.96
C LEU A 49 -2.00 -8.83 -1.25
N PRO A 50 -0.92 -8.68 -2.03
CA PRO A 50 -0.38 -7.37 -2.40
C PRO A 50 -1.20 -6.70 -3.52
N LEU A 51 -2.53 -6.66 -3.39
CA LEU A 51 -3.45 -6.10 -4.38
C LEU A 51 -3.14 -4.62 -4.66
N THR A 52 -2.87 -3.86 -3.61
CA THR A 52 -2.50 -2.43 -3.71
C THR A 52 -1.19 -2.27 -4.49
N THR A 53 -0.18 -3.10 -4.21
CA THR A 53 1.09 -3.07 -4.93
C THR A 53 0.91 -3.40 -6.40
N PHE A 54 0.10 -4.42 -6.73
CA PHE A 54 -0.22 -4.74 -8.11
C PHE A 54 -0.89 -3.56 -8.82
N LEU A 55 -1.88 -2.92 -8.20
CA LEU A 55 -2.50 -1.72 -8.75
C LEU A 55 -1.47 -0.63 -9.03
N ILE A 56 -0.57 -0.36 -8.09
CA ILE A 56 0.49 0.65 -8.26
C ILE A 56 1.36 0.33 -9.47
N VAL A 57 1.84 -0.91 -9.62
CA VAL A 57 2.71 -1.26 -10.77
C VAL A 57 1.96 -1.26 -12.10
N PHE A 58 0.66 -1.61 -12.13
CA PHE A 58 -0.17 -1.46 -13.32
C PHE A 58 -0.25 0.02 -13.75
N TRP A 59 -0.51 0.92 -12.80
CA TRP A 59 -0.54 2.35 -13.11
C TRP A 59 0.82 2.87 -13.54
N MET A 60 1.91 2.49 -12.87
CA MET A 60 3.26 2.84 -13.27
C MET A 60 3.57 2.40 -14.70
N TYR A 61 3.18 1.19 -15.08
CA TYR A 61 3.36 0.68 -16.43
C TYR A 61 2.62 1.53 -17.47
N TYR A 62 1.33 1.82 -17.25
CA TYR A 62 0.54 2.64 -18.18
C TYR A 62 0.96 4.12 -18.21
N GLU A 63 1.59 4.60 -17.15
CA GLU A 63 2.19 5.95 -17.10
C GLU A 63 3.60 6.00 -17.71
N GLY A 64 4.11 4.89 -18.25
CA GLY A 64 5.40 4.83 -18.94
C GLY A 64 6.61 4.75 -18.01
N ALA A 65 6.45 4.25 -16.79
CA ALA A 65 7.59 3.96 -15.91
C ALA A 65 8.50 2.89 -16.55
N SER A 66 9.81 3.05 -16.40
CA SER A 66 10.77 2.08 -16.92
C SER A 66 10.69 0.74 -16.16
N PRO A 67 11.05 -0.39 -16.79
CA PRO A 67 11.12 -1.69 -16.13
C PRO A 67 12.01 -1.68 -14.87
N GLU A 68 13.11 -0.94 -14.88
CA GLU A 68 14.01 -0.79 -13.74
C GLU A 68 13.32 -0.09 -12.56
N LYS A 69 12.52 0.94 -12.83
CA LYS A 69 11.76 1.66 -11.80
C LYS A 69 10.70 0.76 -11.17
N ILE A 70 9.98 -0.02 -11.99
CA ILE A 70 8.98 -0.99 -11.52
C ILE A 70 9.66 -2.09 -10.69
N SER A 71 10.76 -2.66 -11.18
CA SER A 71 11.54 -3.68 -10.47
C SER A 71 12.02 -3.18 -9.11
N LYS A 72 12.60 -1.97 -9.07
CA LYS A 72 13.06 -1.33 -7.82
C LYS A 72 11.92 -1.12 -6.82
N HIS A 73 10.74 -0.71 -7.29
CA HIS A 73 9.56 -0.56 -6.44
C HIS A 73 9.14 -1.90 -5.81
N MET A 74 9.15 -2.99 -6.57
CA MET A 74 8.85 -4.34 -6.07
C MET A 74 9.89 -4.81 -5.05
N THR A 75 11.19 -4.60 -5.33
CA THR A 75 12.28 -4.94 -4.41
C THR A 75 12.12 -4.21 -3.08
N TYR A 76 11.89 -2.89 -3.09
CA TYR A 76 11.68 -2.14 -1.86
C TYR A 76 10.43 -2.57 -1.11
N THR A 77 9.33 -2.87 -1.82
CA THR A 77 8.10 -3.33 -1.18
C THR A 77 8.35 -4.61 -0.36
N VAL A 78 9.11 -5.57 -0.89
CA VAL A 78 9.46 -6.80 -0.15
C VAL A 78 10.21 -6.48 1.13
N PHE A 79 11.20 -5.58 1.07
CA PHE A 79 11.97 -5.19 2.24
C PHE A 79 11.14 -4.42 3.28
N PHE A 80 10.15 -3.64 2.86
CA PHE A 80 9.26 -2.94 3.80
C PHE A 80 8.15 -3.82 4.36
N VAL A 81 7.76 -4.90 3.70
CA VAL A 81 6.81 -5.87 4.27
C VAL A 81 7.40 -6.54 5.51
N VAL A 82 8.66 -6.97 5.47
CA VAL A 82 9.33 -7.65 6.59
C VAL A 82 9.20 -6.93 7.94
N PRO A 83 9.57 -5.63 8.09
CA PRO A 83 9.45 -4.91 9.36
C PRO A 83 8.01 -4.59 9.77
N THR A 84 7.01 -4.78 8.89
CA THR A 84 5.58 -4.59 9.23
C THR A 84 4.94 -5.85 9.81
N LEU A 85 5.53 -7.04 9.58
CA LEU A 85 5.01 -8.32 10.08
C LEU A 85 4.83 -8.41 11.61
N PRO A 86 5.75 -7.88 12.45
CA PRO A 86 5.60 -7.96 13.91
C PRO A 86 4.30 -7.36 14.43
N MET A 87 3.76 -6.34 13.76
CA MET A 87 2.51 -5.72 14.16
C MET A 87 1.33 -6.70 14.10
N PHE A 88 1.30 -7.62 13.14
CA PHE A 88 0.23 -8.62 12.99
C PHE A 88 0.23 -9.64 14.14
N LEU A 89 1.37 -9.86 14.79
CA LEU A 89 1.49 -10.72 15.98
C LEU A 89 1.09 -9.97 17.26
N VAL A 90 1.48 -8.70 17.38
CA VAL A 90 1.23 -7.89 18.58
C VAL A 90 -0.22 -7.40 18.63
N PHE A 91 -0.81 -7.01 17.50
CA PHE A 91 -2.15 -6.41 17.45
C PHE A 91 -3.24 -7.29 18.10
N PRO A 92 -3.34 -8.62 17.82
CA PRO A 92 -4.34 -9.48 18.44
C PRO A 92 -4.23 -9.55 19.98
N TYR A 93 -3.01 -9.48 20.52
CA TYR A 93 -2.78 -9.47 21.96
C TYR A 93 -3.20 -8.15 22.60
N VAL A 94 -2.85 -7.03 21.97
CA VAL A 94 -3.12 -5.69 22.51
C VAL A 94 -4.60 -5.35 22.42
N ILE A 95 -5.28 -5.68 21.31
CA ILE A 95 -6.71 -5.39 21.14
C ILE A 95 -7.56 -6.14 22.17
N ALA A 96 -7.17 -7.36 22.54
CA ALA A 96 -7.85 -8.15 23.56
C ALA A 96 -7.76 -7.55 24.97
N LYS A 97 -6.74 -6.73 25.26
CA LYS A 97 -6.48 -6.18 26.60
C LYS A 97 -6.84 -4.71 26.76
N PHE A 98 -6.55 -3.90 25.74
CA PHE A 98 -6.62 -2.44 25.83
C PHE A 98 -7.64 -1.82 24.86
N GLY A 99 -8.30 -2.65 24.04
CA GLY A 99 -9.28 -2.20 23.07
C GLY A 99 -8.66 -1.66 21.77
N PHE A 100 -9.55 -1.26 20.85
CA PHE A 100 -9.20 -0.96 19.46
C PHE A 100 -8.24 0.22 19.28
N TYR A 101 -8.56 1.40 19.83
CA TYR A 101 -7.78 2.61 19.60
C TYR A 101 -6.35 2.51 20.15
N VAL A 102 -6.20 1.86 21.32
CA VAL A 102 -4.89 1.61 21.91
C VAL A 102 -4.09 0.61 21.07
N ALA A 103 -4.73 -0.46 20.59
CA ALA A 103 -4.08 -1.43 19.70
C ALA A 103 -3.58 -0.81 18.40
N VAL A 104 -4.41 0.02 17.75
CA VAL A 104 -4.02 0.74 16.53
C VAL A 104 -2.83 1.66 16.80
N SER A 105 -2.87 2.44 17.88
CA SER A 105 -1.81 3.39 18.22
C SER A 105 -0.48 2.67 18.50
N ILE A 106 -0.51 1.59 19.29
CA ILE A 106 0.68 0.78 19.60
C ILE A 106 1.24 0.12 18.34
N SER A 107 0.40 -0.45 17.49
CA SER A 107 0.86 -1.09 16.26
C SER A 107 1.46 -0.10 15.26
N LEU A 108 0.93 1.13 15.16
CA LEU A 108 1.54 2.16 14.33
C LEU A 108 2.95 2.55 14.84
N VAL A 109 3.09 2.77 16.14
CA VAL A 109 4.39 3.09 16.76
C VAL A 109 5.37 1.93 16.59
N LEU A 110 4.91 0.69 16.81
CA LEU A 110 5.72 -0.50 16.63
C LEU A 110 6.21 -0.63 15.19
N THR A 111 5.33 -0.46 14.20
CA THR A 111 5.70 -0.53 12.78
C THR A 111 6.73 0.54 12.42
N ALA A 112 6.54 1.78 12.87
CA ALA A 112 7.52 2.85 12.65
C ALA A 112 8.88 2.52 13.28
N LEU A 113 8.88 2.00 14.51
CA LEU A 113 10.10 1.56 15.20
C LEU A 113 10.79 0.41 14.47
N CYS A 114 10.03 -0.61 14.05
CA CYS A 114 10.58 -1.75 13.30
C CYS A 114 11.17 -1.32 11.96
N ILE A 115 10.53 -0.41 11.23
CA ILE A 115 11.08 0.15 9.98
C ILE A 115 12.38 0.93 10.27
N TYR A 116 12.41 1.75 11.31
CA TYR A 116 13.59 2.51 11.69
C TYR A 116 14.77 1.58 12.03
N LEU A 117 14.53 0.57 12.88
CA LEU A 117 15.54 -0.42 13.25
C LEU A 117 16.01 -1.25 12.04
N PHE A 118 15.08 -1.64 11.17
CA PHE A 118 15.40 -2.35 9.94
C PHE A 118 16.30 -1.52 9.02
N ASN A 119 16.01 -0.23 8.87
CA ASN A 119 16.85 0.67 8.09
C ASN A 119 18.25 0.80 8.69
N MET A 120 18.36 1.00 10.02
CA MET A 120 19.66 1.04 10.69
C MET A 120 20.46 -0.26 10.48
N LEU A 121 19.81 -1.42 10.60
CA LEU A 121 20.48 -2.71 10.38
C LEU A 121 20.93 -2.88 8.92
N SER A 122 20.10 -2.45 7.97
CA SER A 122 20.40 -2.50 6.54
C SER A 122 21.61 -1.64 6.19
N GLU A 123 21.72 -0.44 6.77
CA GLU A 123 22.88 0.44 6.60
C GLU A 123 24.18 -0.21 7.10
N HIS A 124 24.14 -0.90 8.25
CA HIS A 124 25.30 -1.64 8.77
C HIS A 124 25.68 -2.85 7.91
N ALA A 125 24.70 -3.49 7.25
CA ALA A 125 24.92 -4.62 6.34
C ALA A 125 25.38 -4.18 4.92
N GLY A 126 25.55 -2.88 4.67
CA GLY A 126 25.97 -2.33 3.38
C GLY A 126 24.86 -2.18 2.34
N PHE A 127 23.60 -2.45 2.71
CA PHE A 127 22.43 -2.25 1.85
C PHE A 127 21.78 -0.91 2.20
N LYS A 128 22.05 0.12 1.40
CA LYS A 128 21.41 1.43 1.56
C LYS A 128 20.02 1.41 0.92
N ILE A 129 19.01 1.06 1.71
CA ILE A 129 17.60 0.95 1.26
C ILE A 129 16.89 2.32 1.28
N LEU A 130 17.43 3.29 2.04
CA LEU A 130 17.03 4.71 2.06
C LEU A 130 18.20 5.66 1.78
#